data_AF-A0A3B9LX62-F1
#
_entry.id   AF-A0A3B9LX62-F1
#
_cell.length_a   1.000
_cell.length_b   1.000
_cell.length_c   1.000
_cell.angle_alpha   90.00
_cell.angle_beta   90.00
_cell.angle_gamma   90.00
#
_symmetry.space_group_name_H-M   'P 1'
#
loop_
_entity.id
_entity.type
_entity.pdbx_description
1 polymer ?
#
loop_
_entity_poly.entity_id
_entity_poly.type
_entity_poly.pdbx_seq_one_letter_code
_entity_poly.pdbx_strand_id
1 'polypeptide(L)'
;MEGLLKKWSKMQFAPAVISLVLTVAVDLCAETVQYFQACLPEYVKPTDVVSTRLVQTDSGTLVEKVTVEQKLTELKADCKNGRLVDGAGTEIYFYKLTGCWGNAPHNYQEILERQQAELAILRKQYTVIEMTCNPSGLPIP
;
A
#
# COMPACT_ATOMS: atom_id res chain seq x y z
N MET A 1 -28.48 -21.18 -85.96
CA MET A 1 -28.68 -21.84 -84.66
C MET A 1 -27.30 -22.13 -84.07
N GLU A 2 -26.97 -21.33 -83.06
CA GLU A 2 -26.20 -21.67 -81.86
C GLU A 2 -24.91 -22.50 -81.98
N GLY A 3 -23.78 -21.85 -81.65
CA GLY A 3 -22.48 -22.45 -81.37
C GLY A 3 -21.47 -21.34 -81.08
N LEU A 4 -21.29 -20.95 -79.82
CA LEU A 4 -20.30 -21.47 -78.87
C LEU A 4 -18.91 -20.79 -78.95
N LEU A 5 -18.57 -20.19 -77.79
CA LEU A 5 -17.23 -20.09 -77.18
C LEU A 5 -16.26 -19.00 -77.66
N LYS A 6 -16.00 -18.03 -76.78
CA LYS A 6 -14.74 -17.97 -75.99
C LYS A 6 -14.82 -16.83 -74.97
N LYS A 7 -14.88 -17.15 -73.67
CA LYS A 7 -13.75 -17.41 -72.76
C LYS A 7 -13.04 -16.12 -72.35
N TRP A 8 -13.41 -15.59 -71.18
CA TRP A 8 -12.56 -14.67 -70.41
C TRP A 8 -12.47 -15.12 -68.96
N SER A 9 -11.25 -15.01 -68.47
CA SER A 9 -10.67 -15.74 -67.35
C SER A 9 -11.25 -15.36 -65.99
N LYS A 10 -11.20 -16.35 -65.10
CA LYS A 10 -11.49 -16.28 -63.67
C LYS A 10 -10.63 -15.20 -63.01
N MET A 11 -11.28 -14.23 -62.39
CA MET A 11 -10.66 -13.26 -61.49
C MET A 11 -10.61 -13.88 -60.09
N GLN A 12 -9.42 -14.26 -59.63
CA GLN A 12 -9.20 -14.70 -58.25
C GLN A 12 -8.79 -13.48 -57.42
N PHE A 13 -9.66 -13.04 -56.51
CA PHE A 13 -9.28 -12.11 -55.44
C PHE A 13 -9.07 -12.91 -54.15
N ALA A 14 -7.89 -12.73 -53.56
CA ALA A 14 -7.46 -13.37 -52.33
C ALA A 14 -8.28 -12.89 -51.12
N PRO A 15 -8.48 -13.72 -50.08
CA PRO A 15 -9.19 -13.32 -48.88
C PRO A 15 -8.34 -12.38 -48.02
N ALA A 16 -8.99 -11.34 -47.49
CA ALA A 16 -8.44 -10.39 -46.55
C ALA A 16 -7.99 -11.07 -45.25
N VAL A 17 -6.72 -10.91 -44.89
CA VAL A 17 -6.22 -11.28 -43.55
C VAL A 17 -6.37 -10.04 -42.66
N ILE A 18 -7.53 -9.92 -42.02
CA ILE A 18 -7.76 -8.91 -40.98
C ILE A 18 -7.05 -9.44 -39.72
N SER A 19 -5.81 -9.01 -39.51
CA SER A 19 -5.07 -9.28 -38.29
C SER A 19 -5.63 -8.41 -37.17
N LEU A 20 -6.56 -8.97 -36.40
CA LEU A 20 -7.10 -8.37 -35.19
C LEU A 20 -6.06 -8.50 -34.08
N VAL A 21 -5.17 -7.51 -33.95
CA VAL A 21 -4.25 -7.42 -32.81
C VAL A 21 -5.08 -6.96 -31.61
N LEU A 22 -5.52 -7.91 -30.77
CA LEU A 22 -6.02 -7.62 -29.43
C LEU A 22 -4.83 -7.13 -28.58
N THR A 23 -4.70 -5.81 -28.42
CA THR A 23 -3.90 -5.24 -27.33
C THR A 23 -4.65 -5.49 -26.03
N VAL A 24 -4.26 -6.55 -25.32
CA VAL A 24 -4.58 -6.71 -23.89
C VAL A 24 -3.79 -5.65 -23.13
N ALA A 25 -4.47 -4.56 -22.77
CA ALA A 25 -4.02 -3.68 -21.71
C ALA A 25 -4.10 -4.48 -20.40
N VAL A 26 -2.96 -5.01 -19.96
CA VAL A 26 -2.83 -5.61 -18.64
C VAL A 26 -2.85 -4.46 -17.63
N ASP A 27 -3.98 -4.35 -16.91
CA ASP A 27 -4.15 -3.46 -15.76
C ASP A 27 -3.15 -3.85 -14.65
N LEU A 28 -1.97 -3.20 -14.67
CA LEU A 28 -0.87 -3.39 -13.70
C LEU A 28 -1.11 -2.68 -12.34
N CYS A 29 -2.36 -2.36 -12.00
CA CYS A 29 -2.66 -1.48 -10.86
C CYS A 29 -3.18 -2.20 -9.60
N ALA A 30 -3.32 -3.53 -9.60
CA ALA A 30 -3.94 -4.25 -8.47
C ALA A 30 -2.99 -5.15 -7.65
N GLU A 31 -1.73 -5.34 -8.06
CA GLU A 31 -0.85 -6.37 -7.47
C GLU A 31 -0.05 -5.93 -6.24
N THR A 32 0.02 -4.64 -5.90
CA THR A 32 0.83 -4.18 -4.77
C THR A 32 0.15 -4.35 -3.41
N VAL A 33 -1.18 -4.29 -3.36
CA VAL A 33 -1.96 -4.33 -2.10
C VAL A 33 -1.90 -5.71 -1.44
N GLN A 34 -1.74 -6.77 -2.24
CA GLN A 34 -1.80 -8.16 -1.76
C GLN A 34 -0.47 -8.70 -1.23
N TYR A 35 0.66 -8.07 -1.56
CA TYR A 35 1.98 -8.66 -1.31
C TYR A 35 2.36 -8.71 0.18
N PHE A 36 1.97 -7.70 0.96
CA PHE A 36 2.34 -7.63 2.38
C PHE A 36 1.45 -8.47 3.30
N GLN A 37 0.25 -8.84 2.86
CA GLN A 37 -0.76 -9.46 3.72
C GLN A 37 -0.28 -10.76 4.37
N ALA A 38 0.56 -11.53 3.70
CA ALA A 38 1.06 -12.80 4.21
C ALA A 38 2.08 -12.66 5.35
N CYS A 39 2.67 -11.47 5.55
CA CYS A 39 3.80 -11.25 6.45
C CYS A 39 3.56 -10.12 7.45
N LEU A 40 2.37 -9.51 7.40
CA LEU A 40 1.92 -8.63 8.46
C LEU A 40 1.52 -9.45 9.69
N PRO A 41 1.82 -8.97 10.91
CA PRO A 41 1.25 -9.54 12.11
C PRO A 41 -0.28 -9.52 12.05
N GLU A 42 -0.95 -10.52 12.64
CA GLU A 42 -2.42 -10.66 12.59
C GLU A 42 -3.20 -9.43 13.08
N TYR A 43 -2.59 -8.62 13.96
CA TYR A 43 -3.19 -7.43 14.53
C TYR A 43 -2.95 -6.14 13.72
N VAL A 44 -2.25 -6.21 12.59
CA VAL A 44 -1.92 -5.07 11.71
C VAL A 44 -2.57 -5.25 10.36
N LYS A 45 -3.35 -4.26 9.93
CA LYS A 45 -3.97 -4.21 8.61
C LYS A 45 -3.28 -3.17 7.72
N PRO A 46 -3.20 -3.39 6.39
CA PRO A 46 -2.63 -2.39 5.48
C PRO A 46 -3.32 -1.02 5.56
N THR A 47 -4.61 -0.99 5.92
CA THR A 47 -5.42 0.22 6.07
C THR A 47 -5.30 0.88 7.44
N ASP A 48 -4.61 0.28 8.41
CA ASP A 48 -4.40 0.90 9.71
C ASP A 48 -3.59 2.19 9.56
N VAL A 49 -3.92 3.18 10.37
CA VAL A 49 -3.28 4.50 10.32
C VAL A 49 -2.04 4.49 11.20
N VAL A 50 -0.88 4.88 10.65
CA VAL A 50 0.38 4.98 11.39
C VAL A 50 0.63 6.41 11.86
N SER A 51 0.23 7.41 11.08
CA SER A 51 0.35 8.81 11.47
C SER A 51 -0.76 9.66 10.84
N THR A 52 -1.01 10.81 11.46
CA THR A 52 -1.99 11.79 10.98
C THR A 52 -1.38 13.18 11.08
N ARG A 53 -1.70 14.06 10.13
CA ARG A 53 -1.36 15.49 10.24
C ARG A 53 -2.54 16.36 9.83
N LEU A 54 -2.70 17.50 10.52
CA LEU A 54 -3.66 18.52 10.12
C LEU A 54 -3.04 19.38 9.03
N VAL A 55 -3.75 19.52 7.92
CA VAL A 55 -3.36 20.33 6.77
C VAL A 55 -4.40 21.43 6.59
N GLN A 56 -3.93 22.68 6.49
CA GLN A 56 -4.80 23.79 6.16
C GLN A 56 -5.04 23.86 4.66
N THR A 57 -6.30 23.99 4.28
CA THR A 57 -6.76 24.10 2.89
C THR A 57 -7.67 25.33 2.76
N ASP A 58 -7.92 25.77 1.53
CA ASP A 58 -8.84 26.90 1.25
C ASP A 58 -10.27 26.64 1.77
N SER A 59 -10.64 25.37 1.96
CA SER A 59 -11.94 24.91 2.44
C SER A 59 -11.97 24.59 3.94
N GLY A 60 -10.89 24.87 4.68
CA GLY A 60 -10.74 24.58 6.11
C GLY A 60 -9.65 23.57 6.43
N THR A 61 -9.73 22.94 7.60
CA THR A 61 -8.71 21.98 8.08
C THR A 61 -9.05 20.56 7.66
N LEU A 62 -8.11 19.89 6.97
CA LEU A 62 -8.19 18.49 6.57
C LEU A 62 -7.27 17.63 7.45
N VAL A 63 -7.71 16.42 7.78
CA VAL A 63 -6.86 15.39 8.39
C VAL A 63 -6.26 14.53 7.29
N GLU A 64 -4.96 14.64 7.07
CA GLU A 64 -4.22 13.71 6.22
C GLU A 64 -3.76 12.51 7.05
N LYS A 65 -3.93 11.31 6.50
CA LYS A 65 -3.61 10.05 7.17
C LYS A 65 -2.59 9.29 6.35
N VAL A 66 -1.59 8.73 7.03
CA VAL A 66 -0.66 7.76 6.45
C VAL A 66 -1.04 6.38 6.94
N THR A 67 -1.24 5.44 6.01
CA THR A 67 -1.56 4.05 6.33
C THR A 67 -0.31 3.18 6.45
N VAL A 68 -0.47 1.98 7.03
CA VAL A 68 0.57 0.94 7.04
C VAL A 68 1.05 0.63 5.63
N GLU A 69 0.14 0.44 4.67
CA GLU A 69 0.49 0.17 3.28
C GLU A 69 1.37 1.26 2.67
N GLN A 70 0.97 2.53 2.86
CA GLN A 70 1.74 3.67 2.37
C GLN A 70 3.12 3.70 3.02
N LYS A 71 3.21 3.43 4.34
CA LYS A 71 4.48 3.43 5.06
C LYS A 71 5.40 2.28 4.62
N LEU A 72 4.86 1.10 4.39
CA LEU A 72 5.61 -0.05 3.88
C LEU A 72 6.11 0.20 2.46
N THR A 73 5.29 0.83 1.63
CA THR A 73 5.68 1.26 0.28
C THR A 73 6.84 2.27 0.34
N GLU A 74 6.75 3.28 1.21
CA GLU A 74 7.81 4.27 1.44
C GLU A 74 9.13 3.61 1.86
N LEU A 75 9.06 2.63 2.77
CA LEU A 75 10.22 1.88 3.26
C LEU A 75 10.76 0.87 2.25
N LYS A 76 10.12 0.71 1.08
CA LYS A 76 10.39 -0.35 0.11
C LYS A 76 10.39 -1.73 0.78
N ALA A 77 9.39 -1.94 1.64
CA ALA A 77 9.29 -3.16 2.41
C ALA A 77 9.10 -4.37 1.49
N ASP A 78 9.52 -5.53 1.98
CA ASP A 78 9.44 -6.79 1.29
C ASP A 78 9.17 -7.92 2.29
N CYS A 79 8.53 -8.99 1.84
CA CYS A 79 8.44 -10.21 2.64
C CYS A 79 9.52 -11.20 2.23
N LYS A 80 10.46 -11.46 3.14
CA LYS A 80 11.55 -12.42 2.93
C LYS A 80 11.49 -13.53 3.96
N ASN A 81 11.28 -14.76 3.50
CA ASN A 81 11.20 -15.95 4.35
C ASN A 81 10.18 -15.83 5.49
N GLY A 82 9.00 -15.25 5.20
CA GLY A 82 7.94 -15.02 6.19
C GLY A 82 8.19 -13.86 7.15
N ARG A 83 9.27 -13.09 6.98
CA ARG A 83 9.54 -11.87 7.75
C ARG A 83 9.33 -10.63 6.89
N LEU A 84 8.67 -9.64 7.47
CA LEU A 84 8.53 -8.32 6.86
C LEU A 84 9.80 -7.51 7.13
N VAL A 85 10.49 -7.09 6.07
CA VAL A 85 11.73 -6.34 6.15
C VAL A 85 11.62 -5.05 5.35
N ASP A 86 12.46 -4.07 5.65
CA ASP A 86 12.58 -2.83 4.86
C ASP A 86 13.47 -3.01 3.62
N GLY A 87 13.63 -1.95 2.83
CA GLY A 87 14.48 -1.95 1.64
C GLY A 87 15.98 -2.18 1.91
N ALA A 88 16.44 -2.00 3.16
CA ALA A 88 17.79 -2.33 3.58
C ALA A 88 17.93 -3.79 4.08
N GLY A 89 16.81 -4.50 4.23
CA GLY A 89 16.74 -5.87 4.75
C GLY A 89 16.65 -5.96 6.27
N THR A 90 16.41 -4.84 6.97
CA THR A 90 16.16 -4.83 8.42
C THR A 90 14.72 -5.24 8.71
N GLU A 91 14.50 -6.10 9.70
CA GLU A 91 13.15 -6.52 10.07
C GLU A 91 12.31 -5.34 10.59
N ILE A 92 11.05 -5.29 10.15
CA ILE A 92 10.10 -4.24 10.51
C ILE A 92 9.34 -4.67 11.76
N TYR A 93 9.32 -3.81 12.77
CA TYR A 93 8.57 -4.01 14.01
C TYR A 93 7.47 -2.97 14.16
N PHE A 94 6.23 -3.39 14.42
CA PHE A 94 5.12 -2.47 14.68
C PHE A 94 4.96 -2.19 16.16
N TYR A 95 5.07 -0.93 16.57
CA TYR A 95 4.95 -0.50 17.96
C TYR A 95 3.68 0.33 18.15
N LYS A 96 2.78 -0.06 19.06
CA LYS A 96 1.58 0.72 19.37
C LYS A 96 1.90 1.83 20.37
N LEU A 97 1.85 3.08 19.92
CA LEU A 97 2.03 4.21 20.82
C LEU A 97 0.89 4.29 21.84
N THR A 98 1.20 4.85 22.99
CA THR A 98 0.26 5.35 24.00
C THR A 98 0.51 6.84 24.25
N GLY A 99 -0.37 7.48 25.00
CA GLY A 99 -0.27 8.91 25.34
C GLY A 99 -1.37 9.79 24.77
N CYS A 100 -2.26 9.24 23.96
CA CYS A 100 -3.44 9.91 23.41
C CYS A 100 -4.60 9.87 24.41
N TRP A 101 -4.44 10.57 25.54
CA TRP A 101 -5.46 10.62 26.60
C TRP A 101 -6.21 11.94 26.55
N GLY A 102 -7.53 11.91 26.76
CA GLY A 102 -8.29 13.11 27.12
C GLY A 102 -8.06 13.48 28.59
N ASN A 103 -8.16 12.47 29.46
CA ASN A 103 -7.74 12.55 30.86
C ASN A 103 -6.60 11.57 31.12
N ALA A 104 -5.37 12.08 31.26
CA ALA A 104 -4.19 11.26 31.46
C ALA A 104 -4.21 10.55 32.82
N PRO A 105 -3.68 9.31 32.92
CA PRO A 105 -3.55 8.63 34.21
C PRO A 105 -2.54 9.35 35.12
N HIS A 106 -2.64 9.14 36.44
CA HIS A 106 -1.72 9.79 37.39
C HIS A 106 -0.23 9.47 37.13
N ASN A 107 0.07 8.27 36.65
CA ASN A 107 1.42 7.82 36.33
C ASN A 107 1.79 7.99 34.83
N TYR A 108 1.16 8.93 34.13
CA TYR A 108 1.36 9.09 32.69
C TYR A 108 2.83 9.30 32.29
N GLN A 109 3.61 10.00 33.10
CA GLN A 109 5.04 10.24 32.84
C GLN A 109 5.82 8.92 32.80
N GLU A 110 5.62 8.06 33.80
CA GLU A 110 6.27 6.74 33.87
C GLU A 110 5.91 5.87 32.65
N ILE A 111 4.67 5.95 32.19
CA ILE A 111 4.21 5.25 30.99
C ILE A 111 4.97 5.73 29.74
N LEU A 112 5.10 7.06 29.57
CA LEU A 112 5.79 7.65 28.42
C LEU A 112 7.31 7.39 28.48
N GLU A 113 7.91 7.44 29.67
CA GLU A 113 9.33 7.12 29.87
C GLU A 113 9.64 5.66 29.51
N ARG A 114 8.80 4.73 29.98
CA ARG A 114 8.92 3.30 29.65
C ARG A 114 8.78 3.07 28.14
N GLN A 115 7.80 3.72 27.51
CA GLN A 115 7.62 3.67 26.06
C GLN A 115 8.88 4.15 25.32
N GLN A 116 9.47 5.27 25.72
CA GLN A 116 10.69 5.79 25.09
C GLN A 116 11.89 4.87 25.29
N ALA A 117 12.05 4.29 26.48
CA ALA A 117 13.11 3.32 26.75
C ALA A 117 12.98 2.07 25.86
N GLU A 118 11.76 1.56 25.69
CA GLU A 118 11.48 0.40 24.83
C GLU A 118 11.74 0.71 23.35
N LEU A 119 11.24 1.85 22.84
CA LEU A 119 11.51 2.30 21.48
C LEU A 119 13.00 2.49 21.21
N ALA A 120 13.77 3.02 22.17
CA ALA A 120 15.21 3.17 22.04
C ALA A 120 15.96 1.84 21.95
N ILE A 121 15.44 0.78 22.56
CA ILE A 121 15.99 -0.58 22.43
C ILE A 121 15.61 -1.17 21.07
N LEU A 122 14.33 -1.11 20.68
CA LEU A 122 13.84 -1.67 19.43
C LEU A 122 14.51 -1.06 18.20
N ARG A 123 14.68 0.26 18.17
CA ARG A 123 15.32 0.98 17.04
C ARG A 123 16.79 0.62 16.80
N LYS A 124 17.45 -0.08 17.74
CA LYS A 124 18.82 -0.59 17.53
C LYS A 124 18.86 -1.85 16.68
N GLN A 125 17.75 -2.58 16.59
CA GLN A 125 17.68 -3.90 15.98
C GLN A 125 16.67 -3.97 14.82
N TYR A 126 15.67 -3.09 14.83
CA TYR A 126 14.53 -3.11 13.92
C TYR A 126 14.29 -1.77 13.28
N THR A 127 13.65 -1.80 12.11
CA THR A 127 12.96 -0.64 11.55
C THR A 127 11.59 -0.55 12.21
N VAL A 128 11.43 0.38 13.15
CA VAL A 128 10.20 0.49 13.93
C VAL A 128 9.18 1.36 13.21
N ILE A 129 7.99 0.81 12.96
CA ILE A 129 6.80 1.57 12.56
C ILE A 129 5.97 1.83 13.81
N GLU A 130 5.89 3.10 14.18
CA GLU A 130 5.04 3.56 15.28
C GLU A 130 3.60 3.70 14.80
N MET A 131 2.70 2.94 15.40
CA MET A 131 1.26 3.02 15.19
C MET A 131 0.70 4.12 16.09
N THR A 132 0.16 5.18 15.50
CA THR A 132 -0.43 6.31 16.25
C THR A 132 -1.48 5.86 17.26
N CYS A 133 -1.48 6.49 18.43
CA CYS A 133 -2.54 6.34 19.42
C CYS A 133 -3.81 7.14 19.09
N ASN A 134 -3.76 8.01 18.06
CA ASN A 134 -4.89 8.79 17.57
C ASN A 134 -5.05 8.62 16.05
N PRO A 135 -5.62 7.50 15.58
CA PRO A 135 -5.85 7.25 14.16
C PRO A 135 -6.95 8.13 13.55
N SER A 136 -7.73 8.83 14.38
CA SER A 136 -8.71 9.80 13.91
C SER A 136 -8.04 11.08 13.41
N GLY A 137 -6.91 11.47 14.01
CA GLY A 137 -6.23 12.75 13.81
C GLY A 137 -7.00 13.97 14.33
N LEU A 138 -8.17 13.76 14.94
CA LEU A 138 -8.97 14.81 15.56
C LEU A 138 -8.43 15.12 16.96
N PRO A 139 -8.60 16.36 17.46
CA PRO A 139 -8.28 16.69 18.85
C PRO A 139 -9.02 15.76 19.82
N ILE A 140 -8.31 15.32 20.85
CA ILE A 140 -8.89 14.48 21.90
C ILE A 140 -9.52 15.42 22.93
N PRO A 141 -10.81 15.26 23.25
CA PRO A 141 -11.52 16.12 24.21
C PRO A 141 -10.95 16.07 25.63
#